data_AF-W4UMB8-F1
#
_entry.id   AF-W4UMB8-F1
#
_cell.length_a   1.000
_cell.length_b   1.000
_cell.length_c   1.000
_cell.angle_alpha   90.00
_cell.angle_beta   90.00
_cell.angle_gamma   90.00
#
_symmetry.space_group_name_H-M   'P 1'
#
loop_
_entity.id
_entity.type
_entity.pdbx_description
1 polymer ?
#
loop_
_entity_poly.entity_id
_entity_poly.type
_entity_poly.pdbx_seq_one_letter_code
_entity_poly.pdbx_strand_id
1 'polypeptide(L)' 'MRLFSTELDMDSLCANLSAFDKICSGTREGGGIAQLDITERFRWLTAVRSTCIQTSVARLGFSDDLDATFEVLYNELVV' A
#
# COMPACT_ATOMS: atom_id res chain seq x y z
N MET A 1 -22.09 19.53 20.74
CA MET A 1 -21.12 18.77 21.57
C MET A 1 -20.75 17.51 20.79
N ARG A 2 -19.59 17.48 20.11
CA ARG A 2 -19.12 16.27 19.41
C ARG A 2 -18.49 15.36 20.48
N LEU A 3 -19.24 14.35 20.95
CA LEU A 3 -18.83 13.45 22.04
C LEU A 3 -17.76 12.42 21.67
N PHE A 4 -17.36 12.37 20.40
CA PHE A 4 -16.24 11.58 19.93
C PHE A 4 -15.41 12.45 18.99
N SER A 5 -14.63 13.38 19.52
CA SER A 5 -13.42 13.79 18.80
C SER A 5 -12.47 12.61 18.92
N THR A 6 -12.36 11.80 17.88
CA THR A 6 -11.24 10.86 17.78
C THR A 6 -9.97 11.67 18.02
N GLU A 7 -9.09 11.26 18.93
CA GLU A 7 -7.74 11.82 19.11
C GLU A 7 -6.87 11.71 17.85
N LEU A 8 -7.45 11.16 16.78
CA LEU A 8 -6.88 11.06 15.44
C LEU A 8 -6.69 12.47 14.85
N ASP A 9 -5.45 12.92 14.90
CA ASP A 9 -4.99 14.11 14.17
C ASP A 9 -5.04 13.85 12.66
N MET A 10 -5.98 14.52 12.00
CA MET A 10 -6.21 14.39 10.56
C MET A 10 -5.04 14.90 9.74
N ASP A 11 -4.32 15.92 10.23
CA ASP A 11 -3.18 16.50 9.51
C ASP A 11 -2.03 15.50 9.49
N SER A 12 -1.73 14.89 10.64
CA SER A 12 -0.77 13.79 10.75
C SER A 12 -1.16 12.59 9.86
N LEU A 13 -2.44 12.21 9.82
CA LEU A 13 -2.90 11.12 8.95
C LEU A 13 -2.65 11.44 7.46
N CYS A 14 -3.05 12.64 7.01
CA CYS A 14 -2.86 13.06 5.63
C CYS A 14 -1.38 13.15 5.25
N ALA A 15 -0.53 13.65 6.15
CA ALA A 15 0.91 13.71 5.95
C ALA A 15 1.53 12.31 5.80
N ASN A 16 1.13 11.36 6.63
CA ASN A 16 1.60 9.97 6.54
C ASN A 16 1.14 9.29 5.24
N LEU A 17 -0.11 9.49 4.83
CA LEU A 17 -0.62 8.95 3.56
C LEU A 17 0.11 9.55 2.35
N SER A 18 0.37 10.86 2.37
CA SER A 18 1.13 11.53 1.30
C SER A 18 2.57 11.01 1.24
N ALA A 19 3.22 10.78 2.38
CA ALA A 19 4.55 10.16 2.41
C ALA A 19 4.52 8.75 1.84
N PHE A 20 3.49 7.96 2.16
CA PHE A 20 3.32 6.59 1.66
C PHE A 20 3.16 6.59 0.13
N ASP A 21 2.35 7.48 -0.43
CA ASP A 21 2.15 7.66 -1.87
C ASP A 21 3.45 8.04 -2.60
N LYS A 22 4.23 8.96 -2.02
CA LYS A 22 5.56 9.35 -2.55
C LYS A 22 6.56 8.19 -2.53
N ILE A 23 6.50 7.32 -1.52
CA ILE A 23 7.30 6.09 -1.48
C ILE A 23 6.83 5.12 -2.56
N CYS A 24 5.52 4.85 -2.67
CA CYS A 24 4.96 3.97 -3.70
C CYS A 24 5.36 4.39 -5.13
N SER A 25 5.30 5.68 -5.44
CA SER A 25 5.68 6.24 -6.75
C SER A 25 7.17 6.16 -7.07
N GLY A 26 8.03 5.89 -6.08
CA GLY A 26 9.49 5.82 -6.27
C GLY A 26 10.13 7.18 -6.58
N THR A 27 9.42 8.28 -6.31
CA THR A 27 9.91 9.64 -6.60
C THR A 27 10.97 10.07 -5.59
N ARG A 28 11.86 10.99 -5.99
CA ARG A 28 12.90 11.52 -5.08
C ARG A 28 12.33 12.23 -3.86
N GLU A 29 11.09 12.74 -3.96
CA GLU A 29 10.37 13.37 -2.85
C GLU A 29 9.97 12.40 -1.74
N GLY A 30 9.90 11.10 -2.02
CA GLY A 30 9.63 10.06 -1.01
C GLY A 30 10.86 9.68 -0.17
N GLY A 31 11.98 10.39 -0.32
CA GLY A 31 13.20 10.17 0.45
C GLY A 31 13.94 8.89 0.06
N GLY A 32 14.84 8.44 0.95
CA GLY A 32 15.73 7.31 0.68
C GLY A 32 15.00 5.98 0.41
N ILE A 33 13.85 5.77 1.05
CA ILE A 33 13.05 4.53 0.88
C ILE A 33 12.44 4.47 -0.53
N ALA A 34 11.98 5.59 -1.07
CA ALA A 34 11.43 5.65 -2.42
C ALA A 34 12.49 5.28 -3.48
N GLN A 35 13.77 5.53 -3.19
CA GLN A 35 14.90 5.27 -4.07
C GLN A 35 15.45 3.83 -4.00
N LEU A 36 14.91 2.98 -3.12
CA LEU A 36 15.25 1.56 -3.10
C LEU A 36 14.85 0.87 -4.41
N ASP A 37 15.39 -0.31 -4.68
CA ASP A 37 14.89 -1.12 -5.79
C ASP A 37 13.41 -1.53 -5.56
N ILE A 38 12.72 -1.93 -6.62
CA ILE A 38 11.28 -2.22 -6.55
C ILE A 38 10.93 -3.33 -5.55
N THR A 39 11.81 -4.32 -5.40
CA THR A 39 11.61 -5.48 -4.51
C THR A 39 11.80 -5.07 -3.06
N GLU A 40 12.87 -4.36 -2.75
CA GLU A 40 13.14 -3.84 -1.42
C GLU A 40 12.09 -2.84 -0.97
N ARG A 41 11.68 -1.95 -1.87
CA ARG A 41 10.63 -0.97 -1.62
C ARG A 41 9.28 -1.65 -1.36
N PHE A 42 8.92 -2.65 -2.15
CA PHE A 42 7.69 -3.43 -1.92
C PHE A 42 7.72 -4.18 -0.59
N ARG A 43 8.86 -4.80 -0.24
CA ARG A 43 9.04 -5.42 1.07
C ARG A 43 8.90 -4.41 2.20
N TRP A 44 9.43 -3.20 2.03
CA TRP A 44 9.29 -2.14 3.03
C TRP A 44 7.83 -1.72 3.19
N LEU A 45 7.10 -1.51 2.08
CA LEU A 45 5.70 -1.08 2.08
C LEU A 45 4.76 -2.12 2.71
N THR A 46 5.08 -3.41 2.57
CA THR A 46 4.24 -4.53 3.03
C THR A 46 4.65 -5.06 4.41
N ALA A 47 5.73 -4.53 4.99
CA ALA A 47 6.22 -5.00 6.27
C ALA A 47 5.26 -4.60 7.41
N VAL A 48 4.92 -5.57 8.26
CA VAL A 48 4.11 -5.33 9.46
C VAL A 48 4.94 -4.56 10.49
N ARG A 49 4.96 -3.23 10.39
CA ARG A 49 5.87 -2.37 11.20
C ARG A 49 5.22 -1.12 11.77
N SER A 50 4.05 -0.70 11.28
CA SER A 50 3.40 0.54 11.70
C SER A 50 2.15 0.28 12.54
N THR A 51 2.03 1.02 13.63
CA THR A 51 0.80 1.11 14.45
C THR A 51 -0.25 2.04 13.82
N CYS A 52 0.12 2.82 12.80
CA CYS A 52 -0.72 3.88 12.23
C CYS A 52 -1.28 3.55 10.83
N ILE A 53 -0.49 2.88 9.98
CA ILE A 53 -0.91 2.45 8.64
C ILE A 53 -0.57 0.97 8.49
N GLN A 54 -1.60 0.12 8.52
CA GLN A 54 -1.44 -1.32 8.35
C GLN A 54 -1.99 -1.70 6.98
N THR A 55 -1.11 -2.11 6.07
CA THR A 55 -1.52 -2.65 4.77
C THR A 55 -2.10 -4.05 4.94
N SER A 56 -2.91 -4.48 3.98
CA SER A 56 -3.30 -5.89 3.89
C SER A 56 -2.06 -6.78 3.71
N VAL A 57 -2.20 -8.06 4.05
CA VAL A 57 -1.16 -9.05 3.77
C VAL A 57 -0.93 -9.09 2.26
N ALA A 58 0.32 -8.86 1.86
CA ALA A 58 0.71 -8.99 0.47
C ALA A 58 0.58 -10.47 0.06
N ARG A 59 -0.36 -10.74 -0.86
CA ARG A 59 -0.44 -12.03 -1.53
C ARG A 59 0.37 -11.92 -2.81
N LEU A 60 1.49 -12.63 -2.84
CA LEU A 60 2.32 -12.73 -4.04
C LEU A 60 1.62 -13.69 -5.01
N GLY A 61 0.91 -13.13 -5.99
CA GLY A 61 0.48 -13.86 -7.18
C GLY A 61 1.58 -13.78 -8.23
N PHE A 62 1.87 -14.89 -8.89
CA PHE A 62 2.73 -14.91 -10.07
C PHE A 62 1.86 -15.27 -11.27
N SER A 63 2.01 -14.53 -12.37
CA SER A 63 1.34 -14.82 -13.63
C SER A 63 2.19 -14.32 -14.78
N ASP A 64 2.33 -15.16 -15.80
CA ASP A 64 2.99 -14.83 -17.05
C ASP A 64 2.07 -14.03 -18.00
N ASP A 65 0.75 -14.14 -17.83
CA ASP A 65 -0.28 -13.44 -18.61
C ASP A 65 -1.44 -13.01 -17.68
N LEU A 66 -1.46 -11.72 -17.37
CA LEU A 66 -2.42 -11.13 -16.43
C LEU A 66 -3.86 -11.16 -16.97
N ASP A 67 -4.05 -10.98 -18.28
CA ASP A 67 -5.38 -10.93 -18.89
C ASP A 67 -6.01 -12.33 -18.89
N ALA A 68 -5.24 -13.35 -19.29
CA ALA A 68 -5.70 -14.73 -19.23
C ALA A 68 -6.03 -15.18 -17.80
N THR A 69 -5.20 -14.76 -16.83
CA THR A 69 -5.42 -15.09 -15.41
C THR A 69 -6.68 -14.42 -14.86
N PHE A 70 -6.94 -13.17 -15.25
CA PHE A 70 -8.14 -12.45 -14.87
C PHE A 70 -9.40 -13.17 -15.36
N GLU A 71 -9.44 -13.58 -16.63
CA GLU A 71 -10.60 -14.28 -17.21
C GLU A 71 -10.91 -15.61 -16.50
N VAL A 72 -9.88 -16.39 -16.17
CA VAL A 72 -10.06 -17.64 -15.40
C VAL A 72 -10.67 -17.34 -14.03
N LEU A 73 -10.09 -16.41 -13.28
CA LEU A 73 -10.55 -16.08 -11.93
C LEU A 73 -11.97 -15.50 -11.92
N TYR A 74 -12.32 -14.68 -12.90
CA TYR A 74 -13.65 -14.10 -13.01
C TYR A 74 -14.71 -15.17 -13.27
N ASN A 75 -14.43 -16.10 -14.18
CA ASN A 75 -15.33 -17.21 -14.49
C ASN A 75 -15.49 -18.20 -13.32
N GLU A 76 -14.50 -18.36 -12.45
CA GLU A 76 -14.60 -19.28 -11.29
C GLU A 76 -15.30 -18.66 -10.08
N LEU A 77 -15.15 -17.35 -9.86
CA LEU A 77 -15.52 -16.71 -8.59
C LEU A 77 -16.74 -15.78 -8.68
N VAL A 78 -17.14 -15.37 -9.89
CA VAL A 78 -18.21 -14.39 -10.09
C VAL A 78 -19.37 -14.95 -10.92
N VAL A 79 -19.04 -15.61 -12.04
CA VAL A 79 -20.00 -16.22 -12.97
C VAL A 79 -20.42 -17.60 -12.47
#